data_AF-A0A3M7P7F8-F1
#
_entry.id   AF-A0A3M7P7F8-F1
#
_cell.length_a   1.000
_cell.length_b   1.000
_cell.length_c   1.000
_cell.angle_alpha   90.00
_cell.angle_beta   90.00
_cell.angle_gamma   90.00
#
_symmetry.space_group_name_H-M   'P 1'
#
loop_
_entity.id
_entity.type
_entity.pdbx_description
1 polymer ?
#
loop_
_entity_poly.entity_id
_entity_poly.type
_entity_poly.pdbx_seq_one_letter_code
_entity_poly.pdbx_strand_id
1 'polypeptide(L)'
;KKPASIRQVVFDGIISSTCHGIPNIFKSTRLALQLLWVACSLLSAAGCCFLIFQNISKYLKFEVTTKIRVKNEYTTLFPAVTICNINFFTSETSAQFLSFCPEILDPSAQNWYDFQIEYRNCLVQQGLMNHSYKSMYGDAREKLIYAQWFNDETLNLDEFVYYFHSEYGNCYTFNSGFSQNGSRVPIKKAYRSKRSDGLILNLNFEIHEGLKEFIADVGGVIFVHNQTSSPYSVNGILVGTKFTTNIGLKRTFARSEPKPYSKCDGSTEKPESHKSELYKLITLHQE
;
A
#
# COMPACT_ATOMS: atom_id res chain seq x y z
N LYS A 1 24.72 77.19 -11.52
CA LYS A 1 24.51 75.99 -12.36
C LYS A 1 23.03 75.92 -12.70
N LYS A 2 22.63 76.04 -13.97
CA LYS A 2 21.21 75.89 -14.36
C LYS A 2 20.80 74.43 -14.10
N PRO A 3 19.62 74.16 -13.50
CA PRO A 3 19.16 72.79 -13.32
C PRO A 3 19.01 72.15 -14.70
N ALA A 4 19.54 70.94 -14.87
CA ALA A 4 19.36 70.17 -16.09
C ALA A 4 17.85 70.01 -16.35
N SER A 5 17.43 70.25 -17.59
CA SER A 5 16.03 70.03 -17.97
C SER A 5 15.68 68.56 -17.74
N ILE A 6 14.53 68.29 -17.13
CA ILE A 6 14.06 66.91 -16.83
C ILE A 6 14.15 66.02 -18.08
N ARG A 7 13.89 66.60 -19.26
CA ARG A 7 13.96 65.91 -20.55
C ARG A 7 15.37 65.42 -20.91
N GLN A 8 16.42 66.18 -20.58
CA GLN A 8 17.81 65.78 -20.79
C GLN A 8 18.19 64.62 -19.87
N VAL A 9 17.79 64.70 -18.60
CA VAL A 9 18.07 63.65 -17.62
C VAL A 9 17.41 62.32 -18.02
N VAL A 10 16.16 62.36 -18.48
CA VAL A 10 15.46 61.16 -18.97
C VAL A 10 16.13 60.60 -20.22
N PHE A 11 16.54 61.46 -21.17
CA PHE A 11 17.21 61.02 -22.40
C PHE A 11 18.57 60.38 -22.13
N ASP A 12 19.39 60.98 -21.27
CA ASP A 12 20.69 60.43 -20.86
C ASP A 12 20.53 59.09 -20.11
N GLY A 13 19.48 58.96 -19.29
CA GLY A 13 19.12 57.70 -18.63
C GLY A 13 18.70 56.60 -19.62
N ILE A 14 17.94 56.94 -20.66
CA ILE A 14 17.54 56.01 -21.72
C ILE A 14 18.77 55.53 -22.52
N ILE A 15 19.69 56.44 -22.86
CA ILE A 15 20.90 56.15 -23.63
C ILE A 15 21.91 55.31 -22.83
N SER A 16 21.96 55.52 -21.52
CA SER A 16 22.81 54.75 -20.59
C SER A 16 22.15 53.47 -20.08
N SER A 17 20.90 53.19 -20.46
CA SER A 17 20.20 51.98 -20.03
C SER A 17 20.89 50.72 -20.53
N THR A 18 20.78 49.65 -19.74
CA THR A 18 21.31 48.31 -20.08
C THR A 18 20.41 47.56 -21.07
N CYS A 19 19.23 48.09 -21.38
CA CYS A 19 18.33 47.54 -22.39
C CYS A 19 19.02 47.57 -23.75
N HIS A 20 19.20 46.42 -24.42
CA HIS A 20 19.99 46.37 -25.64
C HIS A 20 19.35 47.08 -26.85
N GLY A 21 18.02 47.13 -26.90
CA GLY A 21 17.28 47.74 -28.02
C GLY A 21 16.99 49.23 -27.85
N ILE A 22 16.70 49.68 -26.63
CA ILE A 22 16.18 51.03 -26.35
C ILE A 22 17.17 52.15 -26.72
N PRO A 23 18.45 52.14 -26.29
CA PRO A 23 19.43 53.15 -26.68
C PRO A 23 19.62 53.28 -28.18
N ASN A 24 19.53 52.17 -28.92
CA ASN A 24 19.73 52.16 -30.38
C ASN A 24 18.55 52.77 -31.15
N ILE A 25 17.33 52.72 -30.60
CA ILE A 25 16.15 53.42 -31.14
C ILE A 25 16.39 54.93 -31.09
N PHE A 26 16.86 55.46 -29.96
CA PHE A 26 17.07 56.89 -29.76
C PHE A 26 18.37 57.43 -30.39
N LYS A 27 19.40 56.59 -30.58
CA LYS A 27 20.65 56.96 -31.27
C LYS A 27 20.56 56.95 -32.80
N SER A 28 19.63 56.18 -33.37
CA SER A 28 19.51 56.03 -34.83
C SER A 28 18.93 57.29 -35.48
N THR A 29 19.51 57.74 -36.59
CA THR A 29 19.08 58.96 -37.32
C THR A 29 18.14 58.68 -38.50
N ARG A 30 18.16 57.46 -39.05
CA ARG A 30 17.32 57.05 -40.19
C ARG A 30 16.04 56.36 -39.69
N LEU A 31 14.88 56.81 -40.18
CA LEU A 31 13.56 56.23 -39.82
C LEU A 31 13.48 54.72 -40.03
N ALA A 32 14.04 54.20 -41.13
CA ALA A 32 14.05 52.75 -41.40
C ALA A 32 14.80 51.94 -40.32
N LEU A 33 15.93 52.46 -39.82
CA LEU A 33 16.72 51.79 -38.77
C LEU A 33 16.03 51.91 -37.40
N GLN A 34 15.36 53.04 -37.14
CA GLN A 34 14.54 53.19 -35.93
C GLN A 34 13.40 52.17 -35.90
N LEU A 35 12.66 52.04 -37.02
CA LEU A 35 11.57 51.05 -37.15
C LEU A 35 12.08 49.62 -37.01
N LEU A 36 13.25 49.29 -37.57
CA LEU A 36 13.89 47.99 -37.39
C LEU A 36 14.21 47.71 -35.92
N TRP A 37 14.84 48.65 -35.21
CA TRP A 37 15.16 48.49 -33.79
C TRP A 37 13.92 48.36 -32.91
N VAL A 38 12.85 49.12 -33.22
CA VAL A 38 11.55 48.98 -32.56
C VAL A 38 10.97 47.58 -32.79
N ALA A 39 10.95 47.11 -34.05
CA ALA A 39 10.41 45.79 -34.40
C ALA A 39 11.20 44.65 -33.73
N CYS A 40 12.53 44.67 -33.78
CA CYS A 40 13.37 43.65 -33.15
C CYS A 40 13.24 43.67 -31.62
N SER A 41 13.19 44.86 -31.00
CA SER A 41 13.02 44.99 -29.55
C SER A 41 11.66 44.49 -29.08
N LEU A 42 10.60 44.82 -29.82
CA LEU A 42 9.24 44.37 -29.53
C LEU A 42 9.11 42.84 -29.70
N LEU A 43 9.65 42.29 -30.79
CA LEU A 43 9.66 40.84 -31.04
C LEU A 43 10.44 40.09 -29.95
N SER A 44 11.60 40.60 -29.55
CA SER A 44 12.40 40.03 -28.48
C SER A 44 11.68 40.10 -27.12
N ALA A 45 11.03 41.23 -26.81
CA ALA A 45 10.26 41.38 -25.59
C ALA A 45 9.05 40.44 -25.56
N ALA A 46 8.30 40.34 -26.66
CA ALA A 46 7.16 39.44 -26.79
C ALA A 46 7.58 37.97 -26.66
N GLY A 47 8.66 37.57 -27.33
CA GLY A 47 9.23 36.22 -27.23
C GLY A 47 9.69 35.89 -25.80
N CYS A 48 10.32 36.85 -25.12
CA CYS A 48 10.72 36.71 -23.71
C CYS A 48 9.50 36.50 -22.80
N CYS A 49 8.47 37.35 -22.91
CA CYS A 49 7.23 37.21 -22.15
C CYS A 49 6.55 35.86 -22.40
N PHE A 50 6.52 35.39 -23.64
CA PHE A 50 5.97 34.08 -23.99
C PHE A 50 6.73 32.93 -23.33
N LEU A 51 8.07 32.93 -23.41
CA LEU A 51 8.90 31.91 -22.77
C LEU A 51 8.78 31.92 -21.24
N ILE A 52 8.71 33.11 -20.64
CA ILE A 52 8.47 33.25 -19.20
C ILE A 52 7.12 32.66 -18.83
N PHE A 53 6.05 33.02 -19.55
CA PHE A 53 4.72 32.47 -19.32
C PHE A 53 4.70 30.94 -19.46
N GLN A 54 5.36 30.38 -20.49
CA GLN A 54 5.48 28.94 -20.66
C GLN A 54 6.22 28.27 -19.50
N ASN A 55 7.33 28.84 -19.05
CA ASN A 55 8.12 28.28 -17.94
C ASN A 55 7.36 28.35 -16.62
N ILE A 56 6.70 29.47 -16.32
CA ILE A 56 5.86 29.61 -15.12
C ILE A 56 4.70 28.63 -15.18
N SER A 57 3.99 28.54 -16.32
CA SER A 57 2.89 27.59 -16.51
C SER A 57 3.36 26.15 -16.32
N LYS A 58 4.53 25.79 -16.87
CA LYS A 58 5.13 24.45 -16.71
C LYS A 58 5.51 24.18 -15.25
N TYR A 59 6.09 25.15 -14.56
CA TYR A 59 6.44 25.03 -13.14
C TYR A 59 5.20 24.81 -12.27
N LEU A 60 4.13 25.58 -12.51
CA LEU A 60 2.87 25.50 -11.76
C LEU A 60 2.00 24.28 -12.13
N LYS A 61 2.39 23.45 -13.11
CA LYS A 61 1.77 22.14 -13.34
C LYS A 61 2.21 21.09 -12.30
N PHE A 62 3.29 21.34 -11.56
CA PHE A 62 3.84 20.44 -10.55
C PHE A 62 4.09 19.00 -11.08
N GLU A 63 4.47 18.86 -12.35
CA GLU A 63 4.78 17.56 -12.95
C GLU A 63 6.02 16.92 -12.29
N VAL A 64 5.95 15.61 -12.03
CA VAL A 64 7.03 14.83 -11.42
C VAL A 64 7.53 13.74 -12.36
N THR A 65 8.78 13.30 -12.16
CA THR A 65 9.39 12.19 -12.90
C THR A 65 9.78 11.06 -11.96
N THR A 66 9.40 9.83 -12.30
CA THR A 66 9.72 8.63 -11.51
C THR A 66 11.15 8.19 -11.74
N LYS A 67 11.92 7.99 -10.65
CA LYS A 67 13.28 7.43 -10.69
C LYS A 67 13.26 6.00 -10.16
N ILE A 68 13.52 5.04 -11.04
CA ILE A 68 13.61 3.61 -10.68
C ILE A 68 15.08 3.26 -10.41
N ARG A 69 15.36 2.59 -9.29
CA ARG A 69 16.69 2.08 -8.94
C ARG A 69 16.59 0.64 -8.48
N VAL A 70 17.47 -0.20 -8.99
CA VAL A 70 17.65 -1.57 -8.49
C VAL A 70 18.74 -1.55 -7.44
N LYS A 71 18.39 -1.92 -6.21
CA LYS A 71 19.34 -2.05 -5.10
C LYS A 71 19.51 -3.53 -4.80
N ASN A 72 20.73 -4.02 -4.95
CA ASN A 72 21.08 -5.38 -4.55
C ASN A 72 21.45 -5.37 -3.07
N GLU A 73 20.71 -6.13 -2.26
CA GLU A 73 20.97 -6.28 -0.83
C GLU A 73 21.33 -7.73 -0.55
N TYR A 74 22.50 -7.96 0.06
CA TYR A 74 22.94 -9.30 0.45
C TYR A 74 22.07 -9.88 1.56
N THR A 75 21.59 -9.03 2.47
CA THR A 75 20.67 -9.43 3.54
C THR A 75 19.49 -8.49 3.55
N THR A 76 18.28 -9.04 3.57
CA THR A 76 17.04 -8.27 3.64
C THR A 76 16.21 -8.73 4.82
N LEU A 77 15.37 -7.85 5.35
CA LEU A 77 14.28 -8.27 6.24
C LEU A 77 13.38 -9.25 5.48
N PHE A 78 13.03 -10.36 6.12
CA PHE A 78 12.00 -11.25 5.62
C PHE A 78 10.64 -10.59 5.87
N PRO A 79 9.64 -10.73 4.98
CA PRO A 79 8.32 -10.13 5.20
C PRO A 79 7.58 -10.81 6.36
N ALA A 80 6.46 -10.21 6.75
CA ALA A 80 5.44 -10.90 7.52
C ALA A 80 4.61 -11.78 6.56
N VAL A 81 4.29 -12.99 6.98
CA VAL A 81 3.51 -13.95 6.19
C VAL A 81 2.32 -14.40 7.02
N THR A 82 1.11 -14.00 6.63
CA THR A 82 -0.14 -14.44 7.26
C THR A 82 -0.74 -15.58 6.45
N ILE A 83 -1.07 -16.66 7.14
CA ILE A 83 -1.67 -17.86 6.57
C ILE A 83 -3.07 -18.01 7.16
N CYS A 84 -4.06 -18.23 6.30
CA CYS A 84 -5.42 -18.55 6.70
C CYS A 84 -5.93 -19.76 5.92
N ASN A 85 -6.91 -20.46 6.48
CA ASN A 85 -7.79 -21.30 5.67
C ASN A 85 -8.66 -20.40 4.79
N ILE A 86 -9.00 -20.83 3.57
CA ILE A 86 -9.94 -20.08 2.72
C ILE A 86 -11.36 -20.05 3.32
N ASN A 87 -11.67 -21.01 4.18
CA ASN A 87 -12.95 -21.11 4.87
C ASN A 87 -12.87 -20.52 6.28
N PHE A 88 -13.88 -19.75 6.65
CA PHE A 88 -13.99 -19.20 8.00
C PHE A 88 -14.34 -20.28 9.03
N PHE A 89 -15.29 -21.14 8.68
CA PHE A 89 -15.77 -22.24 9.51
C PHE A 89 -15.08 -23.54 9.12
N THR A 90 -14.27 -24.09 10.02
CA THR A 90 -13.46 -25.29 9.74
C THR A 90 -13.38 -26.26 10.92
N SER A 91 -13.70 -25.77 12.11
CA SER A 91 -13.59 -26.49 13.39
C SER A 91 -14.76 -27.44 13.65
N GLU A 92 -14.59 -28.32 14.64
CA GLU A 92 -15.68 -29.12 15.19
C GLU A 92 -16.77 -28.25 15.83
N THR A 93 -16.39 -27.21 16.57
CA THR A 93 -17.34 -26.27 17.20
C THR A 93 -18.24 -25.60 16.15
N SER A 94 -17.66 -25.23 15.01
CA SER A 94 -18.42 -24.72 13.87
C SER A 94 -19.42 -25.73 13.33
N ALA A 95 -19.09 -27.02 13.31
CA ALA A 95 -20.03 -28.05 12.90
C ALA A 95 -21.15 -28.25 13.95
N GLN A 96 -20.79 -28.24 15.24
CA GLN A 96 -21.77 -28.37 16.33
C GLN A 96 -22.79 -27.22 16.32
N PHE A 97 -22.38 -26.00 15.96
CA PHE A 97 -23.28 -24.86 15.95
C PHE A 97 -24.25 -24.81 14.76
N LEU A 98 -24.09 -25.68 13.76
CA LEU A 98 -25.05 -25.78 12.65
C LEU A 98 -26.47 -26.06 13.15
N SER A 99 -26.63 -26.80 14.26
CA SER A 99 -27.93 -27.11 14.84
C SER A 99 -28.70 -25.87 15.33
N PHE A 100 -28.02 -24.76 15.61
CA PHE A 100 -28.66 -23.49 15.97
C PHE A 100 -29.14 -22.70 14.75
N CYS A 101 -28.79 -23.16 13.55
CA CYS A 101 -29.02 -22.47 12.27
C CYS A 101 -29.73 -23.40 11.26
N PRO A 102 -30.94 -23.90 11.57
CA PRO A 102 -31.62 -24.89 10.74
C PRO A 102 -32.02 -24.37 9.34
N GLU A 103 -32.20 -23.06 9.18
CA GLU A 103 -32.57 -22.43 7.91
C GLU A 103 -31.49 -22.62 6.83
N ILE A 104 -30.22 -22.76 7.23
CA ILE A 104 -29.08 -22.95 6.32
C ILE A 104 -28.92 -24.40 5.88
N LEU A 105 -29.62 -25.33 6.53
CA LEU A 105 -29.64 -26.75 6.17
C LEU A 105 -30.62 -27.05 5.02
N ASP A 106 -31.35 -26.05 4.50
CA ASP A 106 -32.26 -26.22 3.37
C ASP A 106 -31.46 -26.35 2.05
N PRO A 107 -31.43 -27.54 1.41
CA PRO A 107 -30.64 -27.78 0.20
C PRO A 107 -31.13 -27.01 -1.04
N SER A 108 -32.33 -26.41 -0.98
CA SER A 108 -32.95 -25.73 -2.12
C SER A 108 -32.38 -24.32 -2.40
N ALA A 109 -31.61 -23.75 -1.47
CA ALA A 109 -31.08 -22.38 -1.54
C ALA A 109 -29.58 -22.31 -1.90
N GLN A 110 -28.93 -23.43 -2.18
CA GLN A 110 -27.50 -23.56 -1.87
C GLN A 110 -26.56 -23.03 -2.96
N ASN A 111 -25.97 -21.87 -2.68
CA ASN A 111 -24.73 -21.39 -3.28
C ASN A 111 -23.65 -21.39 -2.18
N TRP A 112 -22.53 -22.07 -2.42
CA TRP A 112 -21.46 -22.29 -1.42
C TRP A 112 -20.79 -20.99 -0.94
N TYR A 113 -20.80 -19.94 -1.78
CA TYR A 113 -20.33 -18.60 -1.39
C TYR A 113 -21.28 -17.94 -0.38
N ASP A 114 -22.58 -18.22 -0.49
CA ASP A 114 -23.60 -17.67 0.39
C ASP A 114 -23.60 -18.38 1.75
N PHE A 115 -23.27 -19.68 1.82
CA PHE A 115 -23.20 -20.43 3.08
C PHE A 115 -22.35 -19.74 4.16
N GLN A 116 -21.11 -19.33 3.84
CA GLN A 116 -20.21 -18.69 4.83
C GLN A 116 -20.80 -17.37 5.35
N ILE A 117 -21.55 -16.64 4.52
CA ILE A 117 -22.17 -15.36 4.86
C ILE A 117 -23.45 -15.59 5.68
N GLU A 118 -24.35 -16.43 5.19
CA GLU A 118 -25.60 -16.77 5.86
C GLU A 118 -25.35 -17.39 7.22
N TYR A 119 -24.41 -18.34 7.30
CA TYR A 119 -24.10 -18.99 8.57
C TYR A 119 -23.54 -18.02 9.59
N ARG A 120 -22.65 -17.11 9.17
CA ARG A 120 -22.19 -16.03 10.05
C ARG A 120 -23.34 -15.13 10.50
N ASN A 121 -24.24 -14.73 9.61
CA ASN A 121 -25.37 -13.87 9.95
C ASN A 121 -26.30 -14.54 10.97
N CYS A 122 -26.59 -15.84 10.79
CA CYS A 122 -27.34 -16.61 11.76
C CYS A 122 -26.63 -16.65 13.12
N LEU A 123 -25.34 -16.99 13.17
CA LEU A 123 -24.60 -17.03 14.44
C LEU A 123 -24.51 -15.66 15.14
N VAL A 124 -24.50 -14.55 14.40
CA VAL A 124 -24.63 -13.19 14.96
C VAL A 124 -26.01 -13.01 15.60
N GLN A 125 -27.09 -13.40 14.93
CA GLN A 125 -28.46 -13.31 15.46
C GLN A 125 -28.65 -14.18 16.71
N GLN A 126 -28.01 -15.36 16.76
CA GLN A 126 -28.00 -16.24 17.93
C GLN A 126 -27.08 -15.74 19.06
N GLY A 127 -26.36 -14.63 18.87
CA GLY A 127 -25.42 -14.09 19.86
C GLY A 127 -24.16 -14.92 20.07
N LEU A 128 -23.87 -15.87 19.17
CA LEU A 128 -22.73 -16.78 19.24
C LEU A 128 -21.46 -16.14 18.67
N MET A 129 -21.55 -15.15 17.78
CA MET A 129 -20.39 -14.43 17.20
C MET A 129 -19.82 -13.34 18.12
N ASN A 130 -19.55 -13.65 19.39
CA ASN A 130 -18.91 -12.72 20.32
C ASN A 130 -17.36 -12.88 20.33
N HIS A 131 -16.65 -11.98 21.02
CA HIS A 131 -15.18 -12.02 21.08
C HIS A 131 -14.64 -13.30 21.74
N SER A 132 -15.39 -13.90 22.66
CA SER A 132 -14.98 -15.11 23.38
C SER A 132 -14.94 -16.36 22.48
N TYR A 133 -15.78 -16.40 21.43
CA TYR A 133 -15.89 -17.56 20.54
C TYR A 133 -15.13 -17.43 19.22
N LYS A 134 -14.60 -16.24 18.88
CA LYS A 134 -13.95 -15.98 17.58
C LYS A 134 -12.91 -17.03 17.18
N SER A 135 -12.04 -17.42 18.11
CA SER A 135 -10.99 -18.40 17.86
C SER A 135 -11.49 -19.83 17.77
N MET A 136 -12.74 -20.11 18.14
CA MET A 136 -13.30 -21.46 18.16
C MET A 136 -13.86 -21.88 16.80
N TYR A 137 -14.08 -20.96 15.86
CA TYR A 137 -14.72 -21.25 14.57
C TYR A 137 -13.75 -21.80 13.52
N GLY A 138 -12.55 -21.24 13.46
CA GLY A 138 -11.52 -21.60 12.49
C GLY A 138 -10.54 -22.63 13.02
N ASP A 139 -9.52 -22.90 12.22
CA ASP A 139 -8.48 -23.85 12.57
C ASP A 139 -7.64 -23.36 13.76
N ALA A 140 -7.24 -24.30 14.60
CA ALA A 140 -6.16 -24.09 15.56
C ALA A 140 -4.81 -24.05 14.84
N ARG A 141 -3.82 -23.41 15.47
CA ARG A 141 -2.50 -23.18 14.88
C ARG A 141 -1.77 -24.48 14.57
N GLU A 142 -1.84 -25.41 15.52
CA GLU A 142 -1.21 -26.73 15.52
C GLU A 142 -1.82 -27.63 14.43
N LYS A 143 -3.10 -27.40 14.11
CA LYS A 143 -3.75 -28.07 12.99
C LYS A 143 -3.31 -27.45 11.66
N LEU A 144 -3.47 -26.13 11.52
CA LEU A 144 -3.25 -25.45 10.24
C LEU A 144 -1.80 -25.55 9.76
N ILE A 145 -0.84 -25.41 10.67
CA ILE A 145 0.60 -25.46 10.39
C ILE A 145 1.15 -26.76 10.98
N TYR A 146 1.25 -27.77 10.13
CA TYR A 146 1.71 -29.11 10.52
C TYR A 146 3.23 -29.20 10.69
N ALA A 147 3.98 -28.52 9.80
CA ALA A 147 5.44 -28.44 9.92
C ALA A 147 5.97 -27.14 9.29
N GLN A 148 7.09 -26.64 9.82
CA GLN A 148 7.59 -25.30 9.53
C GLN A 148 9.11 -25.24 9.61
N TRP A 149 9.73 -24.62 8.62
CA TRP A 149 11.17 -24.37 8.58
C TRP A 149 11.44 -22.97 8.06
N PHE A 150 12.55 -22.39 8.51
CA PHE A 150 13.07 -21.14 8.00
C PHE A 150 14.59 -21.13 8.10
N ASN A 151 15.27 -20.75 7.02
CA ASN A 151 16.74 -20.82 6.93
C ASN A 151 17.30 -22.22 7.25
N ASP A 152 16.70 -23.28 6.70
CA ASP A 152 17.07 -24.68 6.94
C ASP A 152 16.95 -25.17 8.40
N GLU A 153 16.36 -24.38 9.29
CA GLU A 153 16.12 -24.72 10.70
C GLU A 153 14.61 -24.90 10.97
N THR A 154 14.26 -25.85 11.83
CA THR A 154 12.88 -26.02 12.30
C THR A 154 12.48 -24.86 13.20
N LEU A 155 11.36 -24.21 12.88
CA LEU A 155 10.83 -23.12 13.70
C LEU A 155 9.99 -23.66 14.86
N ASN A 156 9.91 -22.92 15.96
CA ASN A 156 8.86 -23.15 16.96
C ASN A 156 7.52 -22.63 16.39
N LEU A 157 6.45 -23.38 16.60
CA LEU A 157 5.09 -22.99 16.22
C LEU A 157 4.63 -21.69 16.91
N ASP A 158 5.20 -21.35 18.08
CA ASP A 158 4.94 -20.09 18.79
C ASP A 158 5.37 -18.83 18.01
N GLU A 159 6.21 -18.98 16.99
CA GLU A 159 6.61 -17.90 16.07
C GLU A 159 5.46 -17.42 15.17
N PHE A 160 4.34 -18.16 15.15
CA PHE A 160 3.15 -17.83 14.38
C PHE A 160 2.09 -17.25 15.32
N VAL A 161 1.84 -15.96 15.16
CA VAL A 161 0.94 -15.18 16.04
C VAL A 161 -0.47 -15.18 15.47
N TYR A 162 -1.45 -15.49 16.32
CA TYR A 162 -2.86 -15.48 15.98
C TYR A 162 -3.32 -14.11 15.53
N TYR A 163 -4.07 -14.10 14.43
CA TYR A 163 -4.71 -12.94 13.84
C TYR A 163 -6.11 -13.35 13.36
N PHE A 164 -7.13 -12.60 13.74
CA PHE A 164 -8.50 -12.86 13.28
C PHE A 164 -8.80 -12.01 12.04
N HIS A 165 -8.95 -12.66 10.89
CA HIS A 165 -9.37 -12.04 9.64
C HIS A 165 -10.90 -12.07 9.52
N SER A 166 -11.49 -10.98 9.03
CA SER A 166 -12.93 -10.82 8.91
C SER A 166 -13.49 -11.84 7.93
N GLU A 167 -12.85 -12.02 6.77
CA GLU A 167 -13.29 -12.98 5.75
C GLU A 167 -12.90 -14.42 6.08
N TYR A 168 -11.64 -14.66 6.45
CA TYR A 168 -11.06 -16.00 6.58
C TYR A 168 -11.00 -16.56 8.02
N GLY A 169 -11.43 -15.80 9.03
CA GLY A 169 -11.49 -16.26 10.40
C GLY A 169 -10.10 -16.39 11.04
N ASN A 170 -9.77 -17.57 11.54
CA ASN A 170 -8.49 -17.79 12.21
C ASN A 170 -7.34 -17.81 11.20
N CYS A 171 -6.39 -16.90 11.41
CA CYS A 171 -5.15 -16.83 10.66
C CYS A 171 -3.95 -16.74 11.60
N TYR A 172 -2.77 -17.00 11.05
CA TYR A 172 -1.53 -16.99 11.81
C TYR A 172 -0.43 -16.28 11.03
N THR A 173 0.24 -15.33 11.68
CA THR A 173 1.25 -14.48 11.05
C THR A 173 2.63 -14.85 11.56
N PHE A 174 3.48 -15.32 10.64
CA PHE A 174 4.90 -15.46 10.87
C PHE A 174 5.61 -14.11 10.73
N ASN A 175 6.59 -13.87 11.61
CA ASN A 175 7.51 -12.72 11.50
C ASN A 175 6.79 -11.36 11.43
N SER A 176 5.72 -11.21 12.22
CA SER A 176 4.96 -9.97 12.39
C SER A 176 5.78 -8.86 13.07
N GLY A 177 6.85 -9.23 13.79
CA GLY A 177 7.63 -8.32 14.64
C GLY A 177 7.05 -8.16 16.05
N PHE A 178 5.98 -8.88 16.38
CA PHE A 178 5.35 -8.89 17.69
C PHE A 178 5.05 -10.32 18.15
N SER A 179 5.05 -10.53 19.46
CA SER A 179 4.56 -11.75 20.10
C SER A 179 3.03 -11.71 20.22
N GLN A 180 2.42 -12.84 20.60
CA GLN A 180 0.97 -12.92 20.86
C GLN A 180 0.47 -11.89 21.89
N ASN A 181 1.33 -11.52 22.84
CA ASN A 181 1.02 -10.55 23.90
C ASN A 181 1.31 -9.10 23.48
N GLY A 182 1.65 -8.84 22.22
CA GLY A 182 1.97 -7.51 21.70
C GLY A 182 3.38 -7.01 22.03
N SER A 183 4.22 -7.80 22.71
CA SER A 183 5.62 -7.42 22.95
C SER A 183 6.42 -7.52 21.65
N ARG A 184 7.25 -6.52 21.35
CA ARG A 184 8.11 -6.50 20.15
C ARG A 184 9.11 -7.65 20.16
N VAL A 185 9.23 -8.35 19.03
CA VAL A 185 10.21 -9.41 18.82
C VAL A 185 11.11 -9.09 17.62
N PRO A 186 12.38 -9.55 17.61
CA PRO A 186 13.29 -9.29 16.50
C PRO A 186 12.76 -9.83 15.16
N ILE A 187 12.78 -8.99 14.13
CA ILE A 187 12.38 -9.38 12.77
C ILE A 187 13.46 -10.26 12.14
N LYS A 188 13.05 -11.43 11.65
CA LYS A 188 13.93 -12.38 10.97
C LYS A 188 14.33 -11.87 9.57
N LYS A 189 15.52 -12.28 9.13
CA LYS A 189 16.15 -11.83 7.87
C LYS A 189 16.32 -13.00 6.90
N ALA A 190 16.24 -12.69 5.61
CA ALA A 190 16.69 -13.58 4.54
C ALA A 190 18.09 -13.17 4.08
N TYR A 191 18.95 -14.17 3.96
CA TYR A 191 20.37 -14.00 3.61
C TYR A 191 20.67 -14.34 2.15
N ARG A 192 19.85 -15.18 1.53
CA ARG A 192 20.05 -15.64 0.16
C ARG A 192 18.69 -15.94 -0.47
N SER A 193 18.61 -15.83 -1.79
CA SER A 193 17.40 -16.12 -2.55
C SER A 193 17.28 -17.61 -2.91
N LYS A 194 17.46 -18.50 -1.93
CA LYS A 194 17.23 -19.95 -2.12
C LYS A 194 15.92 -20.36 -1.47
N ARG A 195 15.32 -21.43 -1.99
CA ARG A 195 14.11 -22.04 -1.41
C ARG A 195 14.33 -22.49 0.03
N SER A 196 15.51 -23.05 0.32
CA SER A 196 15.90 -23.60 1.62
C SER A 196 16.14 -22.50 2.67
N ASP A 197 16.60 -21.33 2.20
CA ASP A 197 16.75 -20.09 2.99
C ASP A 197 15.41 -19.31 3.15
N GLY A 198 14.28 -19.89 2.73
CA GLY A 198 12.95 -19.28 2.80
C GLY A 198 12.08 -19.89 3.91
N LEU A 199 10.83 -19.43 3.99
CA LEU A 199 9.81 -20.06 4.84
C LEU A 199 9.23 -21.27 4.09
N ILE A 200 9.33 -22.45 4.68
CA ILE A 200 8.78 -23.70 4.16
C ILE A 200 7.72 -24.19 5.14
N LEU A 201 6.51 -24.44 4.64
CA LEU A 201 5.36 -24.83 5.44
C LEU A 201 4.72 -26.09 4.85
N ASN A 202 4.36 -27.02 5.74
CA ASN A 202 3.37 -28.06 5.46
C ASN A 202 2.07 -27.65 6.14
N LEU A 203 1.03 -27.44 5.35
CA LEU A 203 -0.23 -26.87 5.80
C LEU A 203 -1.36 -27.91 5.69
N ASN A 204 -2.28 -27.89 6.65
CA ASN A 204 -3.49 -28.70 6.62
C ASN A 204 -4.72 -27.80 6.60
N PHE A 205 -5.35 -27.70 5.42
CA PHE A 205 -6.57 -26.92 5.19
C PHE A 205 -7.85 -27.76 5.29
N GLU A 206 -7.75 -29.02 5.72
CA GLU A 206 -8.93 -29.89 5.85
C GLU A 206 -9.98 -29.26 6.77
N ILE A 207 -11.25 -29.38 6.39
CA ILE A 207 -12.39 -28.92 7.17
C ILE A 207 -13.04 -30.11 7.88
N HIS A 208 -13.74 -29.84 8.99
CA HIS A 208 -14.47 -30.87 9.73
C HIS A 208 -15.55 -31.53 8.86
N GLU A 209 -15.73 -32.85 8.99
CA GLU A 209 -16.65 -33.66 8.16
C GLU A 209 -18.07 -33.08 8.12
N GLY A 210 -18.62 -32.66 9.26
CA GLY A 210 -19.95 -32.06 9.35
C GLY A 210 -20.14 -30.74 8.59
N LEU A 211 -19.07 -30.16 8.05
CA LEU A 211 -19.11 -28.94 7.22
C LEU A 211 -18.87 -29.23 5.73
N LYS A 212 -18.41 -30.44 5.37
CA LYS A 212 -18.01 -30.78 3.99
C LYS A 212 -19.18 -30.80 3.01
N GLU A 213 -20.41 -30.97 3.49
CA GLU A 213 -21.61 -30.90 2.64
C GLU A 213 -21.92 -29.47 2.20
N PHE A 214 -21.47 -28.46 2.94
CA PHE A 214 -21.78 -27.05 2.68
C PHE A 214 -20.60 -26.28 2.06
N ILE A 215 -19.38 -26.77 2.27
CA ILE A 215 -18.14 -26.13 1.85
C ILE A 215 -17.46 -27.00 0.80
N ALA A 216 -17.46 -26.52 -0.45
CA ALA A 216 -16.85 -27.23 -1.58
C ALA A 216 -15.35 -26.93 -1.75
N ASP A 217 -14.93 -25.70 -1.44
CA ASP A 217 -13.56 -25.25 -1.68
C ASP A 217 -12.65 -25.59 -0.49
N VAL A 218 -11.50 -26.20 -0.77
CA VAL A 218 -10.49 -26.52 0.25
C VAL A 218 -9.14 -25.99 -0.19
N GLY A 219 -8.60 -25.08 0.60
CA GLY A 219 -7.32 -24.44 0.33
C GLY A 219 -6.99 -23.39 1.38
N GLY A 220 -5.95 -22.63 1.11
CA GLY A 220 -5.54 -21.54 1.96
C GLY A 220 -5.33 -20.26 1.19
N VAL A 221 -5.18 -19.18 1.95
CA VAL A 221 -4.78 -17.88 1.45
C VAL A 221 -3.54 -17.42 2.22
N ILE A 222 -2.54 -16.96 1.47
CA ILE A 222 -1.27 -16.47 2.01
C ILE A 222 -1.14 -14.99 1.70
N PHE A 223 -1.02 -14.16 2.73
CA PHE A 223 -0.74 -12.73 2.60
C PHE A 223 0.72 -12.48 2.88
N VAL A 224 1.41 -11.80 1.97
CA VAL A 224 2.80 -11.38 2.14
C VAL A 224 2.82 -9.87 2.25
N HIS A 225 3.20 -9.36 3.42
CA HIS A 225 3.11 -7.93 3.73
C HIS A 225 4.30 -7.45 4.58
N ASN A 226 4.39 -6.13 4.75
CA ASN A 226 5.35 -5.52 5.68
C ASN A 226 4.85 -5.68 7.12
N GLN A 227 5.75 -5.79 8.09
CA GLN A 227 5.43 -5.83 9.52
C GLN A 227 4.58 -4.64 10.00
N THR A 228 4.72 -3.48 9.36
CA THR A 228 3.94 -2.27 9.69
C THR A 228 2.60 -2.17 8.94
N SER A 229 2.23 -3.18 8.16
CA SER A 229 1.01 -3.18 7.36
C SER A 229 0.13 -4.37 7.73
N SER A 230 -1.18 -4.21 7.60
CA SER A 230 -2.15 -5.26 7.84
C SER A 230 -2.29 -6.19 6.62
N PRO A 231 -2.63 -7.47 6.80
CA PRO A 231 -2.97 -8.38 5.69
C PRO A 231 -4.04 -7.81 4.75
N TYR A 232 -5.01 -7.02 5.25
CA TYR A 232 -6.03 -6.36 4.40
C TYR A 232 -5.46 -5.35 3.40
N SER A 233 -4.22 -4.90 3.58
CA SER A 233 -3.58 -3.94 2.67
C SER A 233 -2.96 -4.59 1.43
N VAL A 234 -3.00 -5.92 1.34
CA VAL A 234 -2.43 -6.69 0.22
C VAL A 234 -3.41 -7.75 -0.26
N ASN A 235 -3.25 -8.18 -1.52
CA ASN A 235 -4.03 -9.29 -2.06
C ASN A 235 -3.46 -10.63 -1.57
N GLY A 236 -4.35 -11.52 -1.15
CA GLY A 236 -3.99 -12.88 -0.77
C GLY A 236 -3.64 -13.75 -1.97
N ILE A 237 -2.69 -14.67 -1.79
CA ILE A 237 -2.30 -15.69 -2.75
C ILE A 237 -3.04 -16.98 -2.39
N LEU A 238 -3.94 -17.44 -3.25
CA LEU A 238 -4.65 -18.70 -3.06
C LEU A 238 -3.71 -19.89 -3.29
N VAL A 239 -3.76 -20.86 -2.38
CA VAL A 239 -2.99 -22.11 -2.46
C VAL A 239 -3.92 -23.31 -2.33
N GLY A 240 -3.83 -24.22 -3.30
CA GLY A 240 -4.59 -25.47 -3.30
C GLY A 240 -3.96 -26.53 -2.42
N THR A 241 -4.76 -27.52 -2.02
CA THR A 241 -4.28 -28.71 -1.30
C THR A 241 -3.62 -29.72 -2.25
N LYS A 242 -2.80 -30.64 -1.70
CA LYS A 242 -2.13 -31.74 -2.44
C LYS A 242 -1.09 -31.31 -3.48
N PHE A 243 -0.69 -30.03 -3.49
CA PHE A 243 0.38 -29.52 -4.34
C PHE A 243 1.44 -28.79 -3.52
N THR A 244 2.66 -28.70 -4.06
CA THR A 244 3.70 -27.83 -3.54
C THR A 244 3.68 -26.52 -4.33
N THR A 245 3.43 -25.40 -3.66
CA THR A 245 3.48 -24.06 -4.27
C THR A 245 4.77 -23.35 -3.88
N ASN A 246 5.50 -22.86 -4.88
CA ASN A 246 6.70 -22.04 -4.66
C ASN A 246 6.41 -20.57 -4.97
N ILE A 247 6.58 -19.69 -3.98
CA ILE A 247 6.28 -18.25 -4.09
C ILE A 247 7.59 -17.46 -4.10
N GLY A 248 8.00 -17.00 -5.28
CA GLY A 248 9.16 -16.12 -5.44
C GLY A 248 8.80 -14.67 -5.11
N LEU A 249 9.60 -14.01 -4.28
CA LEU A 249 9.35 -12.64 -3.82
C LEU A 249 10.37 -11.65 -4.37
N LYS A 250 9.89 -10.46 -4.73
CA LYS A 250 10.72 -9.29 -5.07
C LYS A 250 10.24 -8.09 -4.27
N ARG A 251 11.12 -7.52 -3.45
CA ARG A 251 10.80 -6.35 -2.65
C ARG A 251 10.90 -5.07 -3.48
N THR A 252 9.88 -4.22 -3.39
CA THR A 252 9.83 -2.92 -4.05
C THR A 252 9.49 -1.84 -3.02
N PHE A 253 10.21 -0.73 -3.05
CA PHE A 253 9.90 0.46 -2.25
C PHE A 253 9.43 1.57 -3.18
N ALA A 254 8.26 2.15 -2.89
CA ALA A 254 7.71 3.28 -3.61
C ALA A 254 7.64 4.50 -2.67
N ARG A 255 8.03 5.66 -3.20
CA ARG A 255 7.88 6.95 -2.52
C ARG A 255 7.26 7.94 -3.49
N SER A 256 6.21 8.60 -3.05
CA SER A 256 5.53 9.66 -3.79
C SER A 256 5.81 11.01 -3.12
N GLU A 257 5.94 12.06 -3.91
CA GLU A 257 6.05 13.42 -3.38
C GLU A 257 4.70 13.89 -2.83
N PRO A 258 4.65 14.64 -1.71
CA PRO A 258 3.40 15.13 -1.16
C PRO A 258 2.74 16.18 -2.08
N LYS A 259 1.51 16.57 -1.75
CA LYS A 259 0.84 17.72 -2.38
C LYS A 259 1.77 18.95 -2.41
N PRO A 260 1.80 19.74 -3.50
CA PRO A 260 0.91 19.69 -4.68
C PRO A 260 1.35 18.73 -5.79
N TYR A 261 2.48 18.05 -5.66
CA TYR A 261 3.08 17.22 -6.71
C TYR A 261 2.35 15.89 -6.95
N SER A 262 1.66 15.38 -5.94
CA SER A 262 0.80 14.20 -6.08
C SER A 262 -0.36 14.23 -5.09
N LYS A 263 -1.18 13.17 -5.09
CA LYS A 263 -2.25 12.96 -4.11
C LYS A 263 -1.76 12.40 -2.77
N CYS A 264 -0.45 12.22 -2.58
CA CYS A 264 0.12 11.75 -1.32
C CYS A 264 -0.05 12.82 -0.24
N ASP A 265 -0.67 12.45 0.89
CA ASP A 265 -0.93 13.35 2.01
C ASP A 265 0.30 13.53 2.93
N GLY A 266 1.37 12.75 2.74
CA GLY A 266 2.68 12.97 3.37
C GLY A 266 2.79 12.60 4.86
N SER A 267 1.68 12.53 5.61
CA SER A 267 1.67 12.16 7.03
C SER A 267 0.93 10.84 7.26
N THR A 268 1.67 9.72 7.26
CA THR A 268 1.09 8.38 7.46
C THR A 268 1.25 7.83 8.88
N GLU A 269 1.92 8.57 9.77
CA GLU A 269 2.26 8.10 11.13
C GLU A 269 1.32 8.64 12.20
N LYS A 270 0.36 9.52 11.85
CA LYS A 270 -0.59 10.09 12.81
C LYS A 270 -1.99 9.56 12.50
N PRO A 271 -2.68 8.88 13.43
CA PRO A 271 -4.06 8.43 13.22
C PRO A 271 -4.99 9.57 12.79
N GLU A 272 -4.75 10.79 13.28
CA GLU A 272 -5.54 11.98 12.97
C GLU A 272 -5.26 12.60 11.59
N SER A 273 -4.24 12.13 10.86
CA SER A 273 -3.92 12.67 9.55
C SER A 273 -4.99 12.39 8.50
N HIS A 274 -5.87 11.42 8.76
CA HIS A 274 -6.96 11.04 7.89
C HIS A 274 -8.32 11.13 8.60
N LYS A 275 -9.31 11.66 7.89
CA LYS A 275 -10.70 11.74 8.36
C LYS A 275 -11.41 10.38 8.41
N SER A 276 -10.83 9.33 7.84
CA SER A 276 -11.43 8.00 7.80
C SER A 276 -11.35 7.33 9.17
N GLU A 277 -12.49 7.02 9.76
CA GLU A 277 -12.56 6.24 11.01
C GLU A 277 -11.92 4.84 10.86
N LEU A 278 -12.03 4.23 9.68
CA LEU A 278 -11.35 2.97 9.35
C LEU A 278 -9.83 3.11 9.41
N TYR A 279 -9.27 4.21 8.89
CA TYR A 279 -7.83 4.47 8.96
C TYR A 279 -7.35 4.67 10.40
N LYS A 280 -8.14 5.40 11.21
CA LYS A 280 -7.84 5.58 12.64
C LYS A 280 -7.83 4.24 13.37
N LEU A 281 -8.84 3.39 13.17
CA LEU A 281 -8.92 2.07 13.78
C LEU A 281 -7.74 1.16 13.40
N ILE A 282 -7.35 1.14 12.14
CA ILE A 282 -6.21 0.33 11.67
C ILE A 282 -4.89 0.84 12.25
N THR A 283 -4.70 2.16 12.35
CA THR A 283 -3.45 2.77 12.84
C THR A 283 -3.33 2.69 14.37
N LEU A 284 -4.45 2.82 15.09
CA LEU A 284 -4.48 2.70 16.56
C LEU A 284 -4.23 1.27 17.05
N HIS A 285 -4.61 0.25 16.27
CA HIS A 285 -4.30 -1.15 16.61
C HIS A 285 -2.84 -1.55 16.34
N GLN A 286 -2.02 -0.63 15.81
CA GLN A 286 -0.58 -0.85 15.56
C GLN A 286 0.34 -0.24 16.62
N GLU A 287 -0.20 0.58 17.55
CA GLU A 287 0.51 1.11 18.74
C GLU A 287 0.34 0.19 19.95
#